data_AF-A0A9X2C1P4-F1
#
_entry.id   AF-A0A9X2C1P4-F1
#
_cell.length_a   1.000
_cell.length_b   1.000
_cell.length_c   1.000
_cell.angle_alpha   90.00
_cell.angle_beta   90.00
_cell.angle_gamma   90.00
#
_symmetry.space_group_name_H-M   'P 1'
#
loop_
_entity.id
_entity.type
_entity.pdbx_description
1 polymer ?
#
loop_
_entity_poly.entity_id
_entity_poly.type
_entity_poly.pdbx_seq_one_letter_code
_entity_poly.pdbx_strand_id
1 'polypeptide(L)'
;MKSRLILLLLASCAGTAFAQYKCTAANGAITFQQTPCFGAKSEEKLTVIPNGHPPARPASAASGASAVAAAAPPVATPPKANVDKLMLAKYERQRQRDTLLQAVQSAQDDKAARVQQRQADIANARKQFGDDPGNAALLRDALVEIDKRYDALTQLDESRIREAQAALANWDKAPALPVK
;
A
#
# COMPACT_ATOMS: atom_id res chain seq x y z
N MET A 1 33.46 -3.28 30.21
CA MET A 1 33.57 -3.89 28.85
C MET A 1 32.51 -4.99 28.65
N LYS A 2 31.21 -4.66 28.72
CA LYS A 2 30.10 -5.63 28.52
C LYS A 2 28.96 -5.10 27.63
N SER A 3 29.10 -3.89 27.09
CA SER A 3 28.02 -3.20 26.35
C SER A 3 28.12 -3.32 24.82
N ARG A 4 29.09 -4.08 24.29
CA ARG A 4 29.29 -4.24 22.83
C ARG A 4 28.74 -5.55 22.26
N LEU A 5 28.23 -6.45 23.10
CA LEU A 5 27.74 -7.76 22.65
C LEU A 5 26.24 -7.77 22.32
N ILE A 6 25.49 -6.75 22.73
CA ILE A 6 24.03 -6.65 22.49
C ILE A 6 23.73 -6.05 21.11
N LEU A 7 24.65 -5.25 20.56
CA LEU A 7 24.47 -4.56 19.27
C LEU A 7 24.72 -5.45 18.05
N LEU A 8 25.21 -6.68 18.24
CA LEU A 8 25.43 -7.66 17.16
C LEU A 8 24.27 -8.66 17.01
N LEU A 9 23.30 -8.70 17.93
CA LEU A 9 22.20 -9.67 17.88
C LEU A 9 20.91 -9.14 17.22
N LEU A 10 20.83 -7.84 16.90
CA LEU A 10 19.64 -7.23 16.28
C LEU A 10 19.73 -7.05 14.75
N ALA A 11 20.77 -7.58 14.11
CA ALA A 11 21.05 -7.36 12.69
C ALA A 11 20.71 -8.55 11.76
N SER A 12 19.87 -9.50 12.20
CA SER A 12 19.52 -10.67 11.40
C SER A 12 18.02 -11.01 11.47
N CYS A 13 17.21 -10.11 10.91
CA CYS A 13 15.91 -10.48 10.33
C CYS A 13 15.79 -9.76 8.98
N ALA A 14 16.74 -10.03 8.08
CA ALA A 14 16.55 -9.78 6.66
C ALA A 14 15.43 -10.71 6.18
N GLY A 15 14.38 -10.13 5.58
CA GLY A 15 13.21 -10.86 5.11
C GLY A 15 13.61 -12.04 4.21
N THR A 16 13.13 -13.23 4.57
CA THR A 16 13.25 -14.41 3.73
C THR A 16 12.42 -14.19 2.47
N ALA A 17 13.10 -13.93 1.35
CA ALA A 17 12.52 -14.14 0.04
C ALA A 17 12.17 -15.63 -0.07
N PHE A 18 10.88 -15.96 -0.12
CA PHE A 18 10.42 -17.33 -0.33
C PHE A 18 10.76 -17.76 -1.77
N ALA A 19 11.89 -18.43 -1.94
CA ALA A 19 12.18 -19.18 -3.16
C ALA A 19 11.47 -20.53 -3.06
N GLN A 20 10.45 -20.75 -3.89
CA GLN A 20 9.74 -22.02 -3.95
C GLN A 20 10.28 -22.81 -5.15
N TYR A 21 10.92 -23.94 -4.90
CA TYR A 21 11.51 -24.79 -5.92
C TYR A 21 10.50 -25.83 -6.37
N LYS A 22 10.28 -25.90 -7.68
CA LYS A 22 9.45 -26.94 -8.30
C LYS A 22 10.35 -28.15 -8.60
N CYS A 23 10.21 -29.20 -7.81
CA CYS A 23 10.93 -30.45 -8.00
C CYS A 23 10.07 -31.41 -8.81
N THR A 24 10.61 -31.96 -9.91
CA THR A 24 9.99 -33.07 -10.66
C THR A 24 10.73 -34.37 -10.35
N ALA A 25 10.02 -35.32 -9.73
CA ALA A 25 10.53 -36.65 -9.45
C ALA A 25 10.53 -37.52 -10.73
N ALA A 26 11.27 -38.63 -10.70
CA ALA A 26 11.44 -39.50 -11.87
C ALA A 26 10.13 -40.18 -12.36
N ASN A 27 9.11 -40.25 -11.50
CA ASN A 27 7.76 -40.73 -11.81
C ASN A 27 6.82 -39.62 -12.35
N GLY A 28 7.33 -38.42 -12.59
CA GLY A 28 6.56 -37.27 -13.07
C GLY A 28 5.80 -36.51 -11.98
N ALA A 29 5.91 -36.90 -10.71
CA ALA A 29 5.29 -36.18 -9.61
C ALA A 29 5.96 -34.81 -9.38
N ILE A 30 5.14 -33.77 -9.23
CA ILE A 30 5.61 -32.40 -9.01
C ILE A 30 5.38 -32.04 -7.54
N THR A 31 6.45 -31.67 -6.84
CA THR A 31 6.37 -31.17 -5.46
C THR A 31 7.02 -29.79 -5.35
N PHE A 32 6.42 -28.90 -4.57
CA PHE A 32 6.95 -27.57 -4.32
C PHE A 32 7.60 -27.52 -2.94
N GLN A 33 8.91 -27.32 -2.90
CA GLN A 33 9.68 -27.30 -1.65
C GLN A 33 10.37 -25.95 -1.48
N GLN A 34 10.55 -25.52 -0.23
CA GLN A 34 11.31 -24.30 0.08
C GLN A 34 12.82 -24.57 0.12
N THR A 35 13.22 -25.84 0.01
CA THR A 35 14.61 -26.31 -0.03
C THR A 35 14.96 -26.82 -1.44
N PRO A 36 16.23 -26.68 -1.87
CA PRO A 36 16.69 -27.19 -3.17
C PRO A 36 16.43 -28.69 -3.32
N CYS A 37 16.15 -29.14 -4.53
CA CYS A 37 15.70 -30.50 -4.78
C CYS A 37 16.87 -31.49 -4.74
N PHE A 38 17.05 -32.22 -3.63
CA PHE A 38 18.05 -33.29 -3.58
C PHE A 38 17.58 -34.51 -4.39
N GLY A 39 18.19 -34.74 -5.55
CA GLY A 39 17.97 -35.94 -6.39
C GLY A 39 16.83 -35.85 -7.42
N ALA A 40 16.35 -34.65 -7.77
CA ALA A 40 15.35 -34.47 -8.84
C ALA A 40 15.96 -34.42 -10.25
N LYS A 41 15.17 -34.75 -11.29
CA LYS A 41 15.62 -34.68 -12.70
C LYS A 41 15.61 -33.26 -13.27
N SER A 42 14.77 -32.37 -12.74
CA SER A 42 14.78 -30.94 -13.09
C SER A 42 14.36 -30.08 -11.90
N GLU A 43 15.01 -28.92 -11.76
CA GLU A 43 14.74 -27.90 -10.75
C GLU A 43 14.43 -26.58 -11.45
N GLU A 44 13.30 -25.96 -11.09
CA GLU A 44 12.91 -24.63 -11.54
C GLU A 44 12.67 -23.74 -10.32
N LYS A 45 13.48 -22.68 -10.17
CA LYS A 45 13.41 -21.74 -9.04
C LYS A 45 12.36 -20.68 -9.31
N LEU A 46 11.22 -20.76 -8.62
CA LEU A 46 10.19 -19.74 -8.70
C LEU A 46 10.48 -18.61 -7.70
N THR A 47 10.65 -17.39 -8.21
CA THR A 47 10.72 -16.19 -7.39
C THR A 47 9.29 -15.70 -7.17
N VAL A 48 8.69 -16.07 -6.04
CA VAL A 48 7.34 -15.63 -5.69
C VAL A 48 7.45 -14.26 -5.03
N ILE A 49 6.99 -13.22 -5.72
CA ILE A 49 6.80 -11.89 -5.13
C ILE A 49 5.45 -11.93 -4.40
N PRO A 50 5.40 -11.87 -3.06
CA PRO A 50 4.15 -11.95 -2.33
C PRO A 50 3.37 -10.64 -2.49
N ASN A 51 2.46 -10.59 -3.46
CA ASN A 51 1.31 -9.69 -3.34
C ASN A 51 0.41 -10.27 -2.24
N GLY A 52 0.27 -9.54 -1.12
CA GLY A 52 -0.37 -9.98 0.12
C GLY A 52 -1.85 -10.35 -0.01
N HIS A 53 -2.14 -11.52 -0.57
CA HIS A 53 -3.42 -12.19 -0.47
C HIS A 53 -3.29 -13.44 0.41
N PRO A 54 -4.18 -13.64 1.39
CA PRO A 54 -4.17 -14.84 2.21
C PRO A 54 -4.40 -16.07 1.32
N PRO A 55 -3.75 -17.22 1.60
CA PRO A 55 -3.85 -18.39 0.74
C PRO A 55 -5.29 -18.91 0.74
N ALA A 56 -5.82 -19.13 -0.47
CA ALA A 56 -7.03 -19.91 -0.64
C ALA A 56 -6.79 -21.31 -0.09
N ARG A 57 -7.68 -21.73 0.83
CA ARG A 57 -7.72 -23.04 1.46
C ARG A 57 -7.73 -24.14 0.39
N PRO A 58 -6.90 -25.21 0.49
CA PRO A 58 -6.84 -26.24 -0.54
C PRO A 58 -8.17 -26.99 -0.59
N ALA A 59 -8.78 -27.05 -1.78
CA ALA A 59 -9.94 -27.89 -2.03
C ALA A 59 -9.49 -29.36 -2.07
N SER A 60 -10.02 -30.17 -1.15
CA SER A 60 -9.87 -31.63 -1.17
C SER A 60 -10.28 -32.18 -2.54
N ALA A 61 -9.40 -32.98 -3.13
CA ALA A 61 -9.69 -33.73 -4.34
C ALA A 61 -10.86 -34.69 -4.09
N ALA A 62 -11.99 -34.46 -4.77
CA ALA A 62 -13.03 -35.45 -4.95
C ALA A 62 -12.75 -36.18 -6.28
N SER A 63 -12.28 -37.41 -6.14
CA SER A 63 -12.16 -38.40 -7.19
C SER A 63 -13.53 -38.78 -7.78
N GLY A 64 -13.63 -38.74 -9.10
CA GLY A 64 -14.40 -39.67 -9.91
C GLY A 64 -15.90 -39.42 -10.08
N ALA A 65 -16.29 -39.02 -11.29
CA ALA A 65 -17.33 -39.73 -12.06
C ALA A 65 -17.35 -39.20 -13.49
N SER A 66 -16.97 -40.06 -14.43
CA SER A 66 -17.18 -39.86 -15.86
C SER A 66 -18.67 -40.00 -16.15
N ALA A 67 -19.30 -38.97 -16.71
CA ALA A 67 -20.64 -39.07 -17.29
C ALA A 67 -20.60 -38.42 -18.67
N VAL A 68 -20.64 -39.28 -19.68
CA VAL A 68 -20.78 -38.89 -21.09
C VAL A 68 -22.22 -38.42 -21.28
N ALA A 69 -22.42 -37.12 -21.41
CA ALA A 69 -23.72 -36.53 -21.73
C ALA A 69 -23.70 -36.03 -23.18
N ALA A 70 -24.69 -36.51 -23.93
CA ALA A 70 -24.90 -36.31 -25.35
C ALA A 70 -24.87 -34.83 -25.77
N ALA A 71 -24.33 -34.60 -26.98
CA ALA A 71 -24.26 -33.30 -27.61
C ALA A 71 -25.65 -32.68 -27.81
N ALA A 72 -25.95 -31.67 -27.01
CA ALA A 72 -27.01 -30.70 -27.26
C ALA A 72 -26.47 -29.58 -28.18
N PRO A 73 -27.31 -28.96 -29.04
CA PRO A 73 -26.87 -27.93 -29.98
C PRO A 73 -26.27 -26.71 -29.27
N PRO A 74 -25.35 -25.96 -29.91
CA PRO A 74 -24.68 -24.83 -29.29
C PRO A 74 -25.69 -23.71 -29.01
N VAL A 75 -26.20 -23.68 -27.77
CA VAL A 75 -26.86 -22.51 -27.22
C VAL A 75 -25.75 -21.46 -27.07
N ALA A 76 -25.80 -20.44 -27.92
CA ALA A 76 -24.93 -19.27 -27.82
C ALA A 76 -25.06 -18.69 -26.40
N THR A 77 -24.05 -18.93 -25.57
CA THR A 77 -23.94 -18.27 -24.29
C THR A 77 -23.71 -16.78 -24.55
N PRO A 78 -24.55 -15.86 -24.02
CA PRO A 78 -24.23 -14.45 -24.05
C PRO A 78 -22.90 -14.21 -23.28
N PRO A 79 -22.16 -13.13 -23.59
CA PRO A 79 -20.72 -13.06 -23.36
C PRO A 79 -20.40 -12.79 -21.89
N LYS A 80 -20.31 -13.85 -21.07
CA LYS A 80 -19.86 -13.75 -19.66
C LYS A 80 -18.52 -13.01 -19.53
N ALA A 81 -17.62 -13.22 -20.49
CA ALA A 81 -16.33 -12.54 -20.55
C ALA A 81 -16.41 -11.00 -20.64
N ASN A 82 -17.50 -10.42 -21.18
CA ASN A 82 -17.67 -8.97 -21.24
C ASN A 82 -18.20 -8.40 -19.92
N VAL A 83 -19.00 -9.17 -19.18
CA VAL A 83 -19.48 -8.78 -17.84
C VAL A 83 -18.33 -8.78 -16.85
N ASP A 84 -17.47 -9.79 -16.86
CA ASP A 84 -16.30 -9.88 -15.97
C ASP A 84 -15.32 -8.71 -16.20
N LYS A 85 -15.04 -8.36 -17.46
CA LYS A 85 -14.22 -7.18 -17.81
C LYS A 85 -14.83 -5.87 -17.33
N LEU A 86 -16.15 -5.70 -17.51
CA LEU A 86 -16.85 -4.49 -17.05
C LEU A 86 -16.82 -4.38 -15.52
N MET A 87 -17.02 -5.50 -14.82
CA MET A 87 -16.92 -5.54 -13.35
C MET A 87 -15.50 -5.19 -12.90
N LEU A 88 -14.47 -5.77 -13.50
CA LEU A 88 -13.08 -5.47 -13.16
C LEU A 88 -12.74 -3.99 -13.39
N ALA A 89 -13.16 -3.42 -14.52
CA ALA A 89 -12.96 -2.01 -14.83
C ALA A 89 -13.68 -1.07 -13.83
N LYS A 90 -14.87 -1.46 -13.33
CA LYS A 90 -15.56 -0.73 -12.25
C LYS A 90 -14.78 -0.80 -10.94
N TYR A 91 -14.27 -1.96 -10.57
CA TYR A 91 -13.46 -2.12 -9.35
C TYR A 91 -12.15 -1.32 -9.42
N GLU A 92 -11.44 -1.36 -10.54
CA GLU A 92 -10.21 -0.59 -10.73
C GLU A 92 -10.47 0.92 -10.64
N ARG A 93 -11.54 1.38 -11.31
CA ARG A 93 -12.01 2.76 -11.22
C ARG A 93 -12.30 3.13 -9.76
N GLN A 94 -13.07 2.33 -9.04
CA GLN A 94 -13.36 2.58 -7.63
C GLN A 94 -12.08 2.68 -6.80
N ARG A 95 -11.14 1.74 -6.98
CA ARG A 95 -9.86 1.75 -6.26
C ARG A 95 -9.04 3.03 -6.52
N GLN A 96 -9.06 3.53 -7.75
CA GLN A 96 -8.41 4.80 -8.10
C GLN A 96 -9.08 5.99 -7.39
N ARG A 97 -10.40 6.02 -7.31
CA ARG A 97 -11.14 7.04 -6.55
C ARG A 97 -10.75 7.01 -5.07
N ASP A 98 -10.76 5.82 -4.47
CA ASP A 98 -10.42 5.64 -3.06
C ASP A 98 -9.00 6.11 -2.77
N THR A 99 -8.06 5.87 -3.69
CA THR A 99 -6.68 6.36 -3.60
C THR A 99 -6.63 7.89 -3.63
N LEU A 100 -7.40 8.55 -4.50
CA LEU A 100 -7.47 10.02 -4.57
C LEU A 100 -8.10 10.61 -3.31
N LEU A 101 -9.17 9.99 -2.79
CA LEU A 101 -9.80 10.38 -1.54
C LEU A 101 -8.82 10.26 -0.37
N GLN A 102 -8.07 9.16 -0.30
CA GLN A 102 -7.03 8.97 0.71
C GLN A 102 -5.93 10.04 0.61
N ALA A 103 -5.52 10.41 -0.60
CA ALA A 103 -4.53 11.47 -0.80
C ALA A 103 -5.01 12.85 -0.34
N VAL A 104 -6.29 13.18 -0.58
CA VAL A 104 -6.91 14.41 -0.06
C VAL A 104 -6.93 14.37 1.47
N GLN A 105 -7.36 13.25 2.06
CA GLN A 105 -7.43 13.09 3.51
C GLN A 105 -6.05 13.23 4.15
N SER A 106 -5.03 12.54 3.63
CA SER A 106 -3.67 12.63 4.17
C SER A 106 -3.10 14.04 4.09
N ALA A 107 -3.38 14.78 3.01
CA ALA A 107 -2.95 16.17 2.87
C ALA A 107 -3.64 17.09 3.91
N GLN A 108 -4.90 16.83 4.24
CA GLN A 108 -5.62 17.55 5.28
C GLN A 108 -5.09 17.21 6.69
N ASP A 109 -4.84 15.93 6.95
CA ASP A 109 -4.29 15.47 8.24
C ASP A 109 -2.89 16.04 8.48
N ASP A 110 -2.04 16.08 7.45
CA ASP A 110 -0.73 16.71 7.53
C ASP A 110 -0.82 18.20 7.86
N LYS A 111 -1.78 18.93 7.26
CA LYS A 111 -2.05 20.33 7.58
C LYS A 111 -2.49 20.49 9.03
N ALA A 112 -3.43 19.65 9.48
CA ALA A 112 -3.93 19.68 10.86
C ALA A 112 -2.80 19.41 11.87
N ALA A 113 -1.96 18.41 11.60
CA ALA A 113 -0.79 18.10 12.42
C ALA A 113 0.20 19.29 12.49
N ARG A 114 0.46 19.97 11.37
CA ARG A 114 1.33 21.16 11.38
C ARG A 114 0.73 22.34 12.14
N VAL A 115 -0.58 22.56 12.07
CA VAL A 115 -1.26 23.57 12.88
C VAL A 115 -1.08 23.27 14.38
N GLN A 116 -1.25 22.00 14.78
CA GLN A 116 -1.01 21.59 16.16
C GLN A 116 0.44 21.77 16.58
N GLN A 117 1.39 21.41 15.72
CA GLN A 117 2.82 21.61 16.00
C GLN A 117 3.16 23.09 16.17
N ARG A 118 2.62 23.98 15.32
CA ARG A 118 2.79 25.43 15.49
C ARG A 118 2.27 25.91 16.83
N GLN A 119 1.10 25.44 17.26
CA GLN A 119 0.54 25.80 18.57
C GLN A 119 1.42 25.31 19.71
N ALA A 120 1.97 24.10 19.60
CA ALA A 120 2.90 23.53 20.57
C ALA A 120 4.19 24.36 20.66
N ASP A 121 4.76 24.75 19.52
CA ASP A 121 5.98 25.58 19.46
C ASP A 121 5.74 26.97 20.06
N ILE A 122 4.60 27.60 19.78
CA ILE A 122 4.19 28.88 20.41
C ILE A 122 4.06 28.71 21.93
N ALA A 123 3.42 27.64 22.38
CA ALA A 123 3.28 27.37 23.81
C ALA A 123 4.65 27.15 24.48
N ASN A 124 5.56 26.46 23.80
CA ASN A 124 6.91 26.23 24.30
C ASN A 124 7.74 27.53 24.35
N ALA A 125 7.66 28.38 23.32
CA ALA A 125 8.32 29.69 23.33
C ALA A 125 7.81 30.57 24.47
N ARG A 126 6.49 30.56 24.73
CA ARG A 126 5.89 31.28 25.86
C ARG A 126 6.37 30.72 27.20
N LYS A 127 6.48 29.41 27.37
CA LYS A 127 7.05 28.81 28.59
C LYS A 127 8.52 29.15 28.78
N GLN A 128 9.28 29.27 27.70
CA GLN A 128 10.72 29.51 27.76
C GLN A 128 11.07 30.98 28.06
N PHE A 129 10.32 31.92 27.47
CA PHE A 129 10.66 33.35 27.51
C PHE A 129 9.60 34.22 28.19
N GLY A 130 8.41 33.69 28.51
CA GLY A 130 7.26 34.48 28.98
C GLY A 130 7.23 34.78 30.47
N ASP A 131 8.03 34.08 31.28
CA ASP A 131 8.03 34.25 32.75
C ASP A 131 8.83 35.49 33.21
N ASP A 132 9.71 36.03 32.37
CA ASP A 132 10.56 37.19 32.69
C ASP A 132 10.25 38.38 31.76
N PRO A 133 9.80 39.53 32.28
CA PRO A 133 9.56 40.73 31.47
C PRO A 133 10.81 41.23 30.72
N GLY A 134 12.03 40.93 31.20
CA GLY A 134 13.28 41.23 30.51
C GLY A 134 13.47 40.44 29.21
N ASN A 135 12.78 39.30 29.06
CA ASN A 135 12.85 38.44 27.87
C ASN A 135 11.78 38.75 26.82
N ALA A 136 11.03 39.85 26.96
CA ALA A 136 9.95 40.21 26.03
C ALA A 136 10.44 40.40 24.57
N ALA A 137 11.68 40.86 24.36
CA ALA A 137 12.28 40.93 23.03
C ALA A 137 12.54 39.53 22.46
N LEU A 138 13.15 38.64 23.23
CA LEU A 138 13.43 37.26 22.84
C LEU A 138 12.15 36.47 22.53
N LEU A 139 11.08 36.66 23.32
CA LEU A 139 9.79 36.05 23.05
C LEU A 139 9.22 36.52 21.70
N ARG A 140 9.27 37.83 21.42
CA ARG A 140 8.79 38.37 20.13
C ARG A 140 9.58 37.80 18.96
N ASP A 141 10.89 37.77 19.06
CA ASP A 141 11.76 37.23 18.01
C ASP A 141 11.51 35.74 17.78
N ALA A 142 11.32 34.96 18.85
CA ALA A 142 10.99 33.54 18.77
C ALA A 142 9.63 33.31 18.07
N LEU A 143 8.61 34.11 18.38
CA LEU A 143 7.30 34.02 17.74
C LEU A 143 7.37 34.36 16.25
N VAL A 144 8.12 35.40 15.87
CA VAL A 144 8.34 35.78 14.46
C VAL A 144 9.05 34.66 13.70
N GLU A 145 10.04 34.00 14.31
CA GLU A 145 10.74 32.89 13.68
C GLU A 145 9.85 31.65 13.50
N ILE A 146 9.02 31.35 14.50
CA ILE A 146 7.99 30.30 14.38
C ILE A 146 7.05 30.62 13.21
N ASP A 147 6.52 31.84 13.13
CA ASP A 147 5.60 32.23 12.07
C ASP A 147 6.22 32.09 10.68
N LYS A 148 7.44 32.58 10.47
CA LYS A 148 8.16 32.43 9.20
C LYS A 148 8.31 30.97 8.78
N ARG A 149 8.65 30.09 9.72
CA ARG A 149 8.80 28.65 9.46
C ARG A 149 7.50 28.01 8.99
N TYR A 150 6.38 28.36 9.64
CA TYR A 150 5.08 27.76 9.34
C TYR A 150 4.36 28.38 8.16
N ASP A 151 4.62 29.64 7.80
CA ASP A 151 4.03 30.28 6.62
C ASP A 151 4.41 29.54 5.32
N ALA A 152 5.69 29.23 5.15
CA ALA A 152 6.17 28.50 3.99
C ALA A 152 5.56 27.09 3.90
N LEU A 153 5.44 26.40 5.05
CA LEU A 153 4.82 25.07 5.12
C LEU A 153 3.31 25.14 4.82
N THR A 154 2.62 26.16 5.31
CA THR A 154 1.19 26.35 5.07
C THR A 154 0.88 26.54 3.59
N GLN A 155 1.70 27.33 2.87
CA GLN A 155 1.55 27.50 1.43
C GLN A 155 1.75 26.20 0.66
N LEU A 156 2.74 25.39 1.07
CA LEU A 156 2.98 24.07 0.49
C LEU A 156 1.77 23.14 0.71
N ASP A 157 1.18 23.16 1.88
CA ASP A 157 0.02 22.33 2.20
C ASP A 157 -1.21 22.70 1.39
N GLU A 158 -1.47 23.99 1.27
CA GLU A 158 -2.56 24.50 0.46
C GLU A 158 -2.37 24.14 -1.01
N SER A 159 -1.13 24.15 -1.51
CA SER A 159 -0.85 23.67 -2.87
C SER A 159 -1.18 22.17 -3.02
N ARG A 160 -0.73 21.32 -2.09
CA ARG A 160 -0.98 19.87 -2.11
C ARG A 160 -2.45 19.52 -2.01
N ILE A 161 -3.18 20.18 -1.10
CA ILE A 161 -4.62 19.97 -0.93
C ILE A 161 -5.35 20.38 -2.21
N ARG A 162 -5.01 21.54 -2.80
CA ARG A 162 -5.62 21.99 -4.07
C ARG A 162 -5.35 21.01 -5.20
N GLU A 163 -4.12 20.52 -5.36
CA GLU A 163 -3.76 19.54 -6.37
C GLU A 163 -4.52 18.21 -6.20
N ALA A 164 -4.58 17.70 -4.96
CA ALA A 164 -5.31 16.47 -4.67
C ALA A 164 -6.83 16.62 -4.92
N GLN A 165 -7.41 17.75 -4.52
CA GLN A 165 -8.81 18.07 -4.79
C GLN A 165 -9.09 18.23 -6.29
N ALA A 166 -8.19 18.88 -7.03
CA ALA A 166 -8.30 19.02 -8.48
C ALA A 166 -8.22 17.66 -9.19
N ALA A 167 -7.32 16.78 -8.75
CA ALA A 167 -7.22 15.41 -9.27
C ALA A 167 -8.52 14.62 -9.06
N LEU A 168 -9.10 14.69 -7.86
CA LEU A 168 -10.39 14.07 -7.55
C LEU A 168 -11.53 14.66 -8.39
N ALA A 169 -11.61 15.98 -8.51
CA ALA A 169 -12.65 16.65 -9.30
C ALA A 169 -12.53 16.33 -10.79
N ASN A 170 -11.31 16.21 -11.32
CA ASN A 170 -11.07 15.80 -12.70
C ASN A 170 -11.44 14.33 -12.92
N TRP A 171 -11.19 13.47 -11.94
CA TRP A 171 -11.61 12.07 -11.97
C TRP A 171 -13.13 11.94 -11.98
N ASP A 172 -13.85 12.72 -11.17
CA ASP A 172 -15.32 12.70 -11.12
C ASP A 172 -15.97 13.17 -12.44
N LYS A 173 -15.27 14.03 -13.19
CA LYS A 173 -15.70 14.50 -14.53
C LYS A 173 -15.36 13.51 -15.64
N ALA A 174 -14.50 12.51 -15.39
CA ALA A 174 -14.06 11.59 -16.42
C ALA A 174 -15.22 10.67 -16.85
N PRO A 175 -15.55 10.61 -18.16
CA PRO A 175 -16.66 9.79 -18.64
C PRO A 175 -16.47 8.32 -18.26
N ALA A 176 -17.59 7.63 -17.96
CA ALA A 176 -17.60 6.17 -17.86
C ALA A 176 -17.03 5.56 -19.14
N LEU A 177 -16.14 4.57 -19.01
CA LEU A 177 -15.49 3.90 -20.14
C LEU A 177 -16.56 3.55 -21.19
N PRO A 178 -16.36 3.91 -22.47
CA PRO A 178 -17.32 3.56 -23.50
C PRO A 178 -17.40 2.04 -23.60
N VAL A 179 -18.61 1.51 -23.42
CA VAL A 179 -18.92 0.11 -23.73
C VAL A 179 -18.88 0.01 -25.25
N LYS A 180 -17.79 -0.55 -25.80
CA LYS A 180 -17.69 -0.93 -27.21
C LYS A 180 -17.98 -2.42 -27.35
#